data_AF-A0A0C2ZUY7-F1
#
_entry.id   AF-A0A0C2ZUY7-F1
#
_cell.length_a   1.000
_cell.length_b   1.000
_cell.length_c   1.000
_cell.angle_alpha   90.00
_cell.angle_beta   90.00
_cell.angle_gamma   90.00
#
_symmetry.space_group_name_H-M   'P 1'
#
loop_
_entity.id
_entity.type
_entity.pdbx_description
1 polymer ?
#
loop_
_entity_poly.entity_id
_entity_poly.type
_entity_poly.pdbx_seq_one_letter_code
_entity_poly.pdbx_strand_id
1 'polypeptide(L)'
;MPNQNKPTPPLEEMRPLIMRFWKARLTDKRIVEELRKHIDTNQYGIGLTKFIEIRKGMGLFRTRQQGHTPESIQDAMLELRAMYPNAGAREMISLLFHEMNMAVSRSVIRTYFATYEPHLVRQRKARRLQRRRFWAAGVNDIWAIDQHDKWLRFGLALHTGIEPFSGRILWIRVWHSNRNSQLILSYYLDVVDELGFIPLVSQSDPGTENFGIAN
;
A
#
# COMPACT_ATOMS: atom_id res chain seq x y z
N MET A 1 -30.09 39.64 -0.57
CA MET A 1 -29.88 38.64 -1.65
C MET A 1 -30.00 37.26 -1.03
N PRO A 2 -30.84 36.34 -1.53
CA PRO A 2 -30.88 34.98 -1.01
C PRO A 2 -29.53 34.31 -1.28
N ASN A 3 -28.99 33.63 -0.28
CA ASN A 3 -27.72 32.91 -0.34
C ASN A 3 -27.79 31.90 -1.50
N GLN A 4 -26.99 32.10 -2.56
CA GLN A 4 -27.00 31.25 -3.77
C GLN A 4 -26.47 29.83 -3.52
N ASN A 5 -25.98 29.55 -2.31
CA ASN A 5 -25.40 28.26 -1.94
C ASN A 5 -26.43 27.37 -1.26
N LYS A 6 -26.58 26.13 -1.76
CA LYS A 6 -27.38 25.09 -1.12
C LYS A 6 -26.94 24.88 0.33
N PRO A 7 -27.87 24.63 1.26
CA PRO A 7 -27.53 24.35 2.64
C PRO A 7 -26.64 23.10 2.76
N THR A 8 -25.85 23.04 3.81
CA THR A 8 -25.07 21.83 4.15
C THR A 8 -26.03 20.76 4.68
N PRO A 9 -25.86 19.47 4.31
CA PRO A 9 -26.69 18.41 4.88
C PRO A 9 -26.54 18.34 6.41
N PRO A 10 -27.58 17.86 7.13
CA PRO A 10 -27.52 17.67 8.58
C PRO A 10 -26.32 16.82 9.01
N LEU A 11 -25.58 17.28 10.03
CA LEU A 11 -24.36 16.59 10.46
C LEU A 11 -24.63 15.19 11.00
N GLU A 12 -25.79 14.95 11.61
CA GLU A 12 -26.16 13.64 12.17
C GLU A 12 -26.23 12.56 11.09
N GLU A 13 -26.73 12.89 9.91
CA GLU A 13 -26.80 11.96 8.77
C GLU A 13 -25.42 11.74 8.13
N MET A 14 -24.58 12.79 8.08
CA MET A 14 -23.27 12.69 7.43
C MET A 14 -22.20 12.07 8.31
N ARG A 15 -22.28 12.23 9.64
CA ARG A 15 -21.23 11.83 10.60
C ARG A 15 -20.80 10.38 10.41
N PRO A 16 -21.69 9.37 10.29
CA PRO A 16 -21.29 7.98 10.06
C PRO A 16 -20.50 7.79 8.76
N LEU A 17 -20.93 8.44 7.67
CA LEU A 17 -20.25 8.38 6.37
C LEU A 17 -18.87 9.04 6.42
N ILE A 18 -18.78 10.21 7.05
CA ILE A 18 -17.51 10.94 7.25
C ILE A 18 -16.54 10.06 8.04
N MET A 19 -16.99 9.43 9.13
CA MET A 19 -16.16 8.54 9.94
C MET A 19 -15.69 7.31 9.16
N ARG A 20 -16.58 6.70 8.37
CA ARG A 20 -16.24 5.56 7.51
C ARG A 20 -15.15 5.94 6.51
N PHE A 21 -15.34 7.02 5.77
CA PHE A 21 -14.37 7.47 4.76
C PHE A 21 -13.07 7.99 5.37
N TRP A 22 -13.15 8.59 6.57
CA TRP A 22 -11.98 8.97 7.36
C TRP A 22 -11.15 7.75 7.77
N LYS A 23 -11.79 6.73 8.35
CA LYS A 23 -11.12 5.48 8.74
C LYS A 23 -10.55 4.74 7.51
N ALA A 24 -11.18 4.87 6.34
CA ALA A 24 -10.62 4.41 5.07
C ALA A 24 -9.42 5.23 4.54
N ARG A 25 -8.96 6.25 5.29
CA ARG A 25 -7.83 7.14 4.97
C ARG A 25 -7.99 7.90 3.65
N LEU A 26 -9.22 8.13 3.20
CA LEU A 26 -9.48 8.95 2.01
C LEU A 26 -9.00 10.39 2.23
N THR A 27 -8.58 11.06 1.16
CA THR A 27 -8.21 12.48 1.19
C THR A 27 -9.45 13.35 1.34
N ASP A 28 -9.32 14.58 1.84
CA ASP A 28 -10.49 15.48 2.02
C ASP A 28 -11.27 15.67 0.70
N LYS A 29 -10.58 15.74 -0.45
CA LYS A 29 -11.21 15.79 -1.78
C LYS A 29 -12.02 14.53 -2.09
N ARG A 30 -11.43 13.34 -1.89
CA ARG A 30 -12.11 12.06 -2.11
C ARG A 30 -13.30 11.87 -1.18
N ILE A 31 -13.19 12.28 0.08
CA ILE A 31 -14.31 12.21 1.02
C ILE A 31 -15.47 13.06 0.50
N VAL A 32 -15.21 14.29 0.05
CA VAL A 32 -16.26 15.16 -0.53
C VAL A 32 -16.87 14.56 -1.79
N GLU A 33 -16.06 13.98 -2.67
CA GLU A 33 -16.54 13.27 -3.87
C GLU A 33 -17.47 12.10 -3.52
N GLU A 34 -17.10 11.29 -2.53
CA GLU A 34 -17.93 10.16 -2.09
C GLU A 34 -19.19 10.63 -1.37
N LEU A 35 -19.09 11.63 -0.49
CA LEU A 35 -20.27 12.19 0.21
C LEU A 35 -21.33 12.72 -0.75
N ARG A 36 -20.91 13.32 -1.88
CA ARG A 36 -21.83 13.81 -2.92
C ARG A 36 -22.70 12.72 -3.55
N LYS A 37 -22.25 11.46 -3.52
CA LYS A 37 -23.03 10.31 -4.02
C LYS A 37 -24.12 9.86 -3.04
N HIS A 38 -24.02 10.26 -1.78
CA HIS A 38 -24.91 9.82 -0.70
C HIS A 38 -25.86 10.92 -0.21
N ILE A 39 -25.75 12.14 -0.74
CA ILE A 39 -26.63 13.27 -0.39
C ILE A 39 -27.52 13.63 -1.58
N ASP A 40 -28.72 14.13 -1.31
CA ASP A 40 -29.52 14.76 -2.36
C ASP A 40 -28.87 16.08 -2.78
N THR A 41 -28.13 16.03 -3.89
CA THR A 41 -27.44 17.19 -4.44
C THR A 41 -28.38 18.25 -5.00
N ASN A 42 -29.68 17.97 -5.16
CA ASN A 42 -30.68 18.98 -5.52
C ASN A 42 -30.99 19.88 -4.33
N GLN A 43 -31.08 19.30 -3.13
CA GLN A 43 -31.42 20.00 -1.89
C GLN A 43 -30.20 20.54 -1.14
N TYR A 44 -29.09 19.79 -1.11
CA TYR A 44 -27.93 20.09 -0.28
C TYR A 44 -26.63 20.21 -1.08
N GLY A 45 -25.66 20.93 -0.51
CA GLY A 45 -24.34 21.11 -1.08
C GLY A 45 -23.24 20.94 -0.04
N ILE A 46 -22.15 20.27 -0.42
CA ILE A 46 -20.93 20.20 0.38
C ILE A 46 -19.69 20.54 -0.46
N GLY A 47 -19.06 21.66 -0.09
CA GLY A 47 -17.79 22.11 -0.63
C GLY A 47 -16.61 21.67 0.24
N LEU A 48 -15.41 21.66 -0.34
CA LEU A 48 -14.20 21.24 0.35
C LEU A 48 -13.91 22.08 1.61
N THR A 49 -14.02 23.41 1.51
CA THR A 49 -13.79 24.32 2.64
C THR A 49 -14.74 24.02 3.80
N LYS A 50 -16.03 23.86 3.49
CA LYS A 50 -17.05 23.56 4.51
C LYS A 50 -16.85 22.19 5.13
N PHE A 51 -16.51 21.19 4.33
CA PHE A 51 -16.16 19.86 4.83
C PHE A 51 -14.94 19.92 5.77
N ILE A 52 -13.92 20.70 5.46
CA ILE A 52 -12.75 20.87 6.34
C ILE A 52 -13.15 21.49 7.68
N GLU A 53 -14.06 22.47 7.69
CA GLU A 53 -14.62 23.03 8.94
C GLU A 53 -15.36 21.97 9.76
N ILE A 54 -16.28 21.22 9.13
CA ILE A 54 -17.03 20.14 9.78
C ILE A 54 -16.07 19.10 10.36
N ARG A 55 -15.12 18.63 9.56
CA ARG A 55 -14.11 17.66 9.97
C ARG A 55 -13.32 18.13 11.19
N LYS A 56 -12.88 19.39 11.20
CA LYS A 56 -12.18 19.99 12.35
C LYS A 56 -13.10 20.09 13.57
N GLY A 57 -14.37 20.46 13.38
CA GLY A 57 -15.39 20.46 14.44
C GLY A 57 -15.64 19.08 15.03
N MET A 58 -15.42 18.02 14.25
CA MET A 58 -15.45 16.62 14.71
C MET A 58 -14.13 16.15 15.36
N GLY A 59 -13.12 17.01 15.50
CA GLY A 59 -11.81 16.65 16.05
C GLY A 59 -10.94 15.79 15.13
N LEU A 60 -11.33 15.59 13.87
CA LEU A 60 -10.65 14.71 12.94
C LEU A 60 -9.48 15.42 12.26
N PHE A 61 -8.39 15.67 12.97
CA PHE A 61 -7.23 16.41 12.46
C PHE A 61 -6.29 15.55 11.60
N ARG A 62 -5.71 16.14 10.53
CA ARG A 62 -4.69 15.48 9.72
C ARG A 62 -3.32 15.57 10.40
N THR A 63 -2.39 14.73 9.98
CA THR A 63 -1.05 14.61 10.59
C THR A 63 -0.33 15.93 10.86
N ARG A 64 -0.25 16.83 9.88
CA ARG A 64 0.42 18.13 10.06
C ARG A 64 -0.26 19.00 11.12
N GLN A 65 -1.57 18.88 11.26
CA GLN A 65 -2.36 19.65 12.22
C GLN A 65 -2.22 19.10 13.64
N GLN A 66 -2.09 17.78 13.80
CA GLN A 66 -1.85 17.16 15.10
C GLN A 66 -0.42 17.38 15.60
N GLY A 67 0.56 17.46 14.70
CA GLY A 67 1.92 17.88 15.07
C GLY A 67 2.64 16.98 16.08
N HIS A 68 2.26 15.70 16.14
CA HIS A 68 2.84 14.75 17.10
C HIS A 68 4.37 14.67 17.04
N THR A 69 5.00 14.48 18.19
CA THR A 69 6.43 14.26 18.38
C THR A 69 6.66 12.83 18.89
N PRO A 70 7.90 12.31 18.91
CA PRO A 70 8.17 11.00 19.50
C PRO A 70 7.68 10.88 20.95
N GLU A 71 7.79 11.95 21.72
CA GLU A 71 7.40 11.98 23.13
C GLU A 71 5.87 11.95 23.27
N SER A 72 5.14 12.72 22.44
CA SER A 72 3.68 12.80 22.55
C SER A 72 2.93 11.55 22.06
N ILE A 73 3.63 10.60 21.45
CA ILE A 73 3.05 9.30 21.05
C ILE A 73 3.46 8.16 21.98
N GLN A 74 4.31 8.41 22.97
CA GLN A 74 4.99 7.35 23.73
C GLN A 74 4.00 6.43 24.47
N ASP A 75 3.00 6.99 25.16
CA ASP A 75 2.03 6.18 25.90
C ASP A 75 1.20 5.29 24.97
N ALA A 76 0.72 5.86 23.86
CA ALA A 76 0.00 5.13 22.82
C ALA A 76 0.88 4.04 22.18
N MET A 77 2.18 4.31 22.00
CA MET A 77 3.13 3.34 21.49
C MET A 77 3.34 2.18 22.47
N LEU A 78 3.43 2.44 23.78
CA LEU A 78 3.57 1.41 24.80
C LEU A 78 2.34 0.49 24.85
N GLU A 79 1.14 1.07 24.83
CA GLU A 79 -0.12 0.33 24.80
C GLU A 79 -0.22 -0.56 23.54
N LEU A 80 0.03 0.02 22.36
CA LEU A 80 0.01 -0.74 21.11
C LEU A 80 1.12 -1.79 21.05
N ARG A 81 2.28 -1.56 21.67
CA ARG A 81 3.36 -2.54 21.69
C ARG A 81 3.02 -3.75 22.56
N ALA A 82 2.25 -3.58 23.62
CA ALA A 82 1.77 -4.68 24.46
C ALA A 82 0.86 -5.63 23.66
N MET A 83 0.00 -5.09 22.79
CA MET A 83 -0.88 -5.89 21.93
C MET A 83 -0.17 -6.40 20.66
N TYR A 84 0.72 -5.59 20.08
CA TYR A 84 1.35 -5.83 18.78
C TYR A 84 2.89 -5.75 18.89
N PRO A 85 3.54 -6.73 19.54
CA PRO A 85 4.96 -6.66 19.89
C PRO A 85 5.88 -6.56 18.66
N ASN A 86 5.49 -7.21 17.56
CA ASN A 86 6.29 -7.26 16.33
C ASN A 86 5.94 -6.17 15.31
N ALA A 87 4.94 -5.33 15.56
CA ALA A 87 4.44 -4.37 14.56
C ALA A 87 5.51 -3.39 14.06
N GLY A 88 5.71 -3.36 12.74
CA GLY A 88 6.68 -2.50 12.07
C GLY A 88 6.21 -1.05 11.95
N ALA A 89 7.05 -0.18 11.37
CA ALA A 89 6.76 1.26 11.34
C ALA A 89 5.46 1.58 10.57
N ARG A 90 5.21 0.89 9.46
CA ARG A 90 4.01 1.08 8.65
C ARG A 90 2.75 0.60 9.38
N GLU A 91 2.83 -0.57 10.01
CA GLU A 91 1.73 -1.12 10.80
C GLU A 91 1.43 -0.24 12.01
N MET A 92 2.46 0.26 12.68
CA MET A 92 2.27 1.12 13.85
C MET A 92 1.62 2.46 13.50
N ILE A 93 1.96 3.06 12.35
CA ILE A 93 1.22 4.22 11.81
C ILE A 93 -0.25 3.87 11.55
N SER A 94 -0.53 2.64 11.14
CA SER A 94 -1.90 2.14 10.96
C SER A 94 -2.62 2.08 12.30
N LEU A 95 -2.06 1.35 13.26
CA LEU A 95 -2.62 1.11 14.59
C LEU A 95 -2.87 2.41 15.35
N LEU A 96 -1.91 3.34 15.37
CA LEU A 96 -2.08 4.66 16.00
C LEU A 96 -3.30 5.40 15.47
N PHE A 97 -3.58 5.30 14.17
CA PHE A 97 -4.73 5.97 13.57
C PHE A 97 -6.06 5.26 13.83
N HIS A 98 -6.05 3.93 13.78
CA HIS A 98 -7.26 3.13 13.90
C HIS A 98 -7.70 2.96 15.36
N GLU A 99 -6.76 2.64 16.24
CA GLU A 99 -7.01 2.38 17.67
C GLU A 99 -6.94 3.66 18.50
N MET A 100 -5.92 4.50 18.26
CA MET A 100 -5.65 5.67 19.12
C MET A 100 -6.14 7.00 18.53
N ASN A 101 -6.72 7.00 17.32
CA ASN A 101 -7.12 8.21 16.58
C ASN A 101 -5.98 9.22 16.33
N MET A 102 -4.72 8.76 16.36
CA MET A 102 -3.53 9.57 16.15
C MET A 102 -2.99 9.41 14.72
N ALA A 103 -3.02 10.49 13.96
CA ALA A 103 -2.47 10.56 12.62
C ALA A 103 -0.99 10.95 12.66
N VAL A 104 -0.10 10.00 12.93
CA VAL A 104 1.33 10.27 13.10
C VAL A 104 2.11 10.21 11.78
N SER A 105 3.12 11.08 11.63
CA SER A 105 3.97 11.11 10.44
C SER A 105 4.99 9.96 10.44
N ARG A 106 5.42 9.54 9.25
CA ARG A 106 6.44 8.49 9.12
C ARG A 106 7.79 8.92 9.69
N SER A 107 8.14 10.20 9.62
CA SER A 107 9.40 10.70 10.21
C SER A 107 9.38 10.57 11.72
N VAL A 108 8.29 10.97 12.38
CA VAL A 108 8.14 10.88 13.85
C VAL A 108 8.25 9.43 14.33
N ILE A 109 7.58 8.49 13.68
CA ILE A 109 7.67 7.06 14.03
C ILE A 109 9.08 6.51 13.83
N ARG A 110 9.79 6.94 12.77
CA ARG A 110 11.18 6.54 12.56
C ARG A 110 12.10 7.09 13.64
N THR A 111 11.91 8.35 14.03
CA THR A 111 12.66 8.97 15.13
C THR A 111 12.37 8.23 16.43
N TYR A 112 11.10 7.97 16.76
CA TYR A 112 10.72 7.20 17.93
C TYR A 112 11.40 5.82 17.97
N PHE A 113 11.35 5.05 16.87
CA PHE A 113 12.03 3.75 16.81
C PHE A 113 13.56 3.85 16.94
N ALA A 114 14.17 4.89 16.41
CA ALA A 114 15.60 5.10 16.55
C ALA A 114 15.99 5.45 17.99
N THR A 115 15.15 6.23 18.68
CA THR A 115 15.40 6.69 20.05
C THR A 115 15.08 5.61 21.09
N TYR A 116 13.87 5.02 21.05
CA TYR A 116 13.35 4.15 22.11
C TYR A 116 13.43 2.66 21.81
N GLU A 117 13.38 2.26 20.54
CA GLU A 117 13.40 0.85 20.13
C GLU A 117 14.55 0.46 19.18
N PRO A 118 15.78 0.99 19.35
CA PRO A 118 16.86 0.77 18.38
C PRO A 118 17.26 -0.72 18.27
N HIS A 119 17.08 -1.48 19.35
CA HIS A 119 17.32 -2.92 19.37
C HIS A 119 16.35 -3.70 18.47
N LEU A 120 15.05 -3.35 18.46
CA LEU A 120 14.06 -3.97 17.56
C LEU A 120 14.35 -3.64 16.10
N VAL A 121 14.78 -2.41 15.81
CA VAL A 121 15.20 -2.02 14.45
C VAL A 121 16.40 -2.87 14.01
N ARG A 122 17.41 -3.03 14.85
CA ARG A 122 18.57 -3.90 14.56
C ARG A 122 18.16 -5.36 14.39
N GLN A 123 17.31 -5.89 15.27
CA GLN A 123 16.84 -7.26 15.19
C GLN A 123 16.08 -7.54 13.88
N ARG A 124 15.22 -6.61 13.44
CA ARG A 124 14.51 -6.74 12.15
C ARG A 124 15.46 -6.72 10.96
N LYS A 125 16.52 -5.90 11.00
CA LYS A 125 17.58 -5.92 9.97
C LYS A 125 18.43 -7.19 10.03
N ALA A 126 18.56 -7.78 11.22
CA ALA A 126 19.31 -9.01 11.45
C ALA A 126 18.54 -10.29 11.08
N ARG A 127 17.20 -10.22 10.91
CA ARG A 127 16.42 -11.32 10.34
C ARG A 127 16.86 -11.50 8.88
N ARG A 128 17.85 -12.39 8.72
CA ARG A 128 18.44 -12.87 7.47
C ARG A 128 17.35 -13.25 6.47
N LEU A 129 17.71 -13.22 5.18
CA LEU A 129 17.05 -14.05 4.17
C LEU A 129 16.88 -15.45 4.76
N GLN A 130 15.67 -15.79 5.23
CA GLN A 130 15.35 -17.17 5.50
C GLN A 130 15.25 -17.81 4.12
N ARG A 131 16.32 -18.51 3.71
CA ARG A 131 16.30 -19.30 2.48
C ARG A 131 15.19 -20.31 2.64
N ARG A 132 14.04 -20.04 2.01
CA ARG A 132 13.01 -21.05 1.83
C ARG A 132 13.58 -22.09 0.87
N ARG A 133 13.31 -23.35 1.16
CA ARG A 133 13.68 -24.43 0.26
C ARG A 133 12.72 -24.36 -0.92
N PHE A 134 13.25 -23.99 -2.08
CA PHE A 134 12.53 -24.02 -3.33
C PHE A 134 12.59 -25.46 -3.84
N TRP A 135 11.44 -26.09 -4.04
CA TRP A 135 11.36 -27.46 -4.51
C TRP A 135 10.84 -27.45 -5.95
N ALA A 136 11.58 -28.09 -6.84
CA ALA A 136 11.17 -28.43 -8.20
C ALA A 136 11.51 -29.91 -8.42
N ALA A 137 10.59 -30.68 -8.98
CA ALA A 137 10.73 -32.10 -9.23
C ALA A 137 11.73 -32.41 -10.37
N GLY A 138 11.94 -31.45 -11.27
CA GLY A 138 12.80 -31.60 -12.44
C GLY A 138 12.91 -30.30 -13.24
N VAL A 139 13.68 -30.37 -14.34
CA VAL A 139 13.76 -29.28 -15.32
C VAL A 139 12.37 -29.01 -15.89
N ASN A 140 12.00 -27.73 -15.97
CA ASN A 140 10.68 -27.27 -16.44
C ASN A 140 9.49 -27.69 -15.57
N ASP A 141 9.71 -28.19 -14.36
CA ASP A 141 8.62 -28.37 -13.39
C ASP A 141 8.00 -27.01 -13.03
N ILE A 142 8.84 -26.00 -12.79
CA ILE A 142 8.41 -24.64 -12.46
C ILE A 142 9.21 -23.63 -13.28
N TRP A 143 8.57 -22.62 -13.85
CA TRP A 143 9.24 -21.39 -14.28
C TRP A 143 8.88 -20.25 -13.32
N ALA A 144 9.88 -19.74 -12.61
CA ALA A 144 9.72 -18.64 -11.67
C ALA A 144 9.91 -17.30 -12.39
N ILE A 145 8.97 -16.39 -12.18
CA ILE A 145 8.86 -15.14 -12.93
C ILE A 145 8.76 -13.98 -11.94
N ASP A 146 9.65 -13.00 -12.11
CA ASP A 146 9.76 -11.87 -11.19
C ASP A 146 10.15 -10.55 -11.88
N GLN A 147 9.78 -9.46 -11.24
CA GLN A 147 9.98 -8.09 -11.69
C GLN A 147 10.87 -7.30 -10.73
N HIS A 148 11.70 -6.42 -11.28
CA HIS A 148 12.58 -5.57 -10.49
C HIS A 148 12.42 -4.09 -10.79
N ASP A 149 11.86 -3.37 -9.81
CA ASP A 149 11.50 -1.96 -9.94
C ASP A 149 12.54 -0.98 -9.35
N LYS A 150 13.64 -1.46 -8.77
CA LYS A 150 14.64 -0.58 -8.12
C LYS A 150 15.27 0.41 -9.09
N TRP A 151 15.27 0.12 -10.39
CA TRP A 151 15.83 0.98 -11.43
C TRP A 151 14.79 1.89 -12.09
N LEU A 152 13.52 1.86 -11.65
CA LEU A 152 12.49 2.76 -12.18
C LEU A 152 12.83 4.24 -11.99
N ARG A 153 13.67 4.56 -10.98
CA ARG A 153 14.22 5.92 -10.81
C ARG A 153 15.05 6.42 -11.99
N PHE A 154 15.52 5.50 -12.84
CA PHE A 154 16.24 5.77 -14.09
C PHE A 154 15.37 5.50 -15.33
N GLY A 155 14.07 5.24 -15.16
CA GLY A 155 13.17 4.85 -16.24
C GLY A 155 13.37 3.42 -16.74
N LEU A 156 14.04 2.55 -15.97
CA LEU A 156 14.31 1.16 -16.35
C LEU A 156 13.59 0.20 -15.41
N ALA A 157 12.75 -0.65 -16.00
CA ALA A 157 11.99 -1.72 -15.37
C ALA A 157 12.56 -3.05 -15.87
N LEU A 158 12.98 -3.92 -14.97
CA LEU A 158 13.57 -5.21 -15.33
C LEU A 158 12.55 -6.31 -15.11
N HIS A 159 12.53 -7.29 -16.01
CA HIS A 159 11.72 -8.49 -15.90
C HIS A 159 12.57 -9.73 -16.15
N THR A 160 12.31 -10.78 -15.39
CA THR A 160 13.12 -11.99 -15.38
C THR A 160 12.25 -13.24 -15.30
N GLY A 161 12.62 -14.25 -16.08
CA GLY A 161 12.10 -15.61 -15.98
C GLY A 161 13.26 -16.57 -15.76
N ILE A 162 13.12 -17.49 -14.82
CA ILE A 162 14.15 -18.45 -14.42
C ILE A 162 13.53 -19.84 -14.29
N GLU A 163 14.21 -20.85 -14.81
CA GLU A 163 13.94 -22.26 -14.55
C GLU A 163 14.77 -22.67 -13.30
N PRO A 164 14.15 -22.85 -12.12
CA PRO A 164 14.87 -22.95 -10.85
C PRO A 164 15.63 -24.26 -10.67
N PHE A 165 15.25 -25.34 -11.35
CA PHE A 165 15.90 -26.65 -11.18
C PHE A 165 17.31 -26.66 -11.77
N SER A 166 17.46 -26.19 -13.01
CA SER A 166 18.76 -26.03 -13.67
C SER A 166 19.44 -24.69 -13.37
N GLY A 167 18.67 -23.69 -12.91
CA GLY A 167 19.11 -22.31 -12.80
C GLY A 167 19.20 -21.58 -14.14
N ARG A 168 18.63 -22.14 -15.22
CA ARG A 168 18.61 -21.51 -16.53
C ARG A 168 17.82 -20.20 -16.47
N ILE A 169 18.46 -19.12 -16.87
CA ILE A 169 17.79 -17.86 -17.12
C ILE A 169 17.05 -18.00 -18.45
N LEU A 170 15.72 -17.92 -18.40
CA LEU A 170 14.87 -18.02 -19.58
C LEU A 170 14.85 -16.69 -20.31
N TRP A 171 14.71 -15.58 -19.57
CA TRP A 171 14.86 -14.24 -20.13
C TRP A 171 15.30 -13.23 -19.07
N ILE A 172 15.96 -12.17 -19.56
CA ILE A 172 16.16 -10.90 -18.87
C ILE A 172 15.74 -9.81 -19.85
N ARG A 173 14.71 -9.04 -19.52
CA ARG A 173 14.19 -7.97 -20.37
C ARG A 173 14.16 -6.66 -19.59
N VAL A 174 14.59 -5.58 -20.24
CA VAL A 174 14.53 -4.22 -19.69
C VAL A 174 13.54 -3.41 -20.51
N TRP A 175 12.63 -2.72 -19.83
CA TRP A 175 11.64 -1.87 -20.45
C TRP A 175 11.40 -0.59 -19.65
N HIS A 176 10.53 0.30 -20.13
CA HIS A 176 10.17 1.53 -19.39
C HIS A 176 9.09 1.29 -18.32
N SER A 177 8.47 0.10 -18.30
CA SER A 177 7.39 -0.27 -17.37
C SER A 177 7.24 -1.78 -17.26
N ASN A 178 6.98 -2.26 -16.04
CA ASN A 178 6.63 -3.65 -15.74
C ASN A 178 5.12 -3.88 -15.53
N ARG A 179 4.28 -2.87 -15.82
CA ARG A 179 2.83 -2.93 -15.57
C ARG A 179 2.01 -3.47 -16.74
N ASN A 180 2.66 -3.80 -17.87
CA ASN A 180 1.98 -4.26 -19.07
C ASN A 180 2.03 -5.78 -19.16
N SER A 181 0.92 -6.45 -18.84
CA SER A 181 0.86 -7.90 -18.82
C SER A 181 0.99 -8.54 -20.20
N GLN A 182 0.58 -7.86 -21.28
CA GLN A 182 0.75 -8.37 -22.64
C GLN A 182 2.23 -8.43 -23.04
N LEU A 183 3.01 -7.44 -22.62
CA LEU A 183 4.47 -7.42 -22.84
C LEU A 183 5.16 -8.54 -22.06
N ILE A 184 4.69 -8.82 -20.86
CA ILE A 184 5.23 -9.88 -20.01
C ILE A 184 4.89 -11.26 -20.60
N LEU A 185 3.67 -11.42 -21.10
CA LEU A 185 3.24 -12.61 -21.84
C LEU A 185 4.06 -12.82 -23.10
N SER A 186 4.41 -11.77 -23.86
CA SER A 186 5.24 -11.94 -25.06
C SER A 186 6.62 -12.51 -24.72
N TYR A 187 7.22 -12.13 -23.60
CA TYR A 187 8.50 -12.72 -23.16
C TYR A 187 8.40 -14.21 -22.87
N TYR A 188 7.28 -14.65 -22.28
CA TYR A 188 7.00 -16.06 -22.06
C TYR A 188 6.83 -16.80 -23.39
N LEU A 189 6.02 -16.25 -24.30
CA LEU A 189 5.75 -16.86 -25.61
C LEU A 189 7.01 -16.95 -26.48
N ASP A 190 7.87 -15.94 -26.48
CA ASP A 190 9.16 -15.96 -27.17
C ASP A 190 9.99 -17.18 -26.75
N VAL A 191 10.05 -17.47 -25.44
CA VAL A 191 10.82 -18.59 -24.90
C VAL A 191 10.14 -19.93 -25.19
N VAL A 192 8.81 -19.99 -25.13
CA VAL A 192 8.07 -21.21 -25.51
C VAL A 192 8.31 -21.56 -26.97
N ASP A 193 8.29 -20.57 -27.87
CA ASP A 193 8.57 -20.75 -29.29
C ASP A 193 10.03 -21.19 -29.53
N GLU A 194 11.00 -20.58 -28.83
CA GLU A 194 12.41 -20.97 -28.90
C GLU A 194 12.66 -22.42 -28.42
N LEU A 195 12.01 -22.82 -27.33
CA LEU A 195 12.26 -24.11 -26.67
C LEU A 195 11.40 -25.25 -27.23
N GLY A 196 10.23 -24.94 -27.81
CA GLY A 196 9.25 -25.92 -28.26
C GLY A 196 8.49 -26.63 -27.13
N PHE A 197 8.58 -26.12 -25.90
CA PHE A 197 7.88 -26.68 -24.73
C PHE A 197 7.52 -25.60 -23.70
N ILE A 198 6.62 -25.96 -22.78
CA ILE A 198 6.15 -25.12 -21.67
C ILE A 198 6.54 -25.76 -20.32
N PRO A 199 6.59 -24.99 -19.21
CA PRO A 199 6.72 -25.57 -17.88
C PRO A 199 5.44 -26.29 -17.46
N LEU A 200 5.53 -27.14 -16.44
CA LEU A 200 4.35 -27.69 -15.79
C LEU A 200 3.56 -26.61 -15.04
N VAL A 201 4.28 -25.70 -14.35
CA VAL A 201 3.69 -24.58 -13.60
C VAL A 201 4.51 -23.30 -13.82
N SER A 202 3.87 -22.15 -13.97
CA SER A 202 4.54 -20.86 -13.76
C SER A 202 4.26 -20.33 -12.35
N GLN A 203 5.27 -19.71 -11.74
CA GLN A 203 5.16 -19.15 -10.40
C GLN A 203 5.56 -17.68 -10.42
N SER A 204 4.69 -16.83 -9.91
CA SER A 204 4.98 -15.42 -9.66
C SER A 204 4.36 -14.95 -8.35
N ASP A 205 4.84 -13.82 -7.83
CA ASP A 205 4.15 -13.14 -6.73
C ASP A 205 2.72 -12.72 -7.16
N PRO A 206 1.78 -12.55 -6.21
CA PRO A 206 0.42 -12.11 -6.50
C PRO A 206 0.42 -10.64 -6.95
N GLY A 207 0.71 -10.43 -8.23
CA GLY A 207 0.78 -9.14 -8.91
C GLY A 207 -0.16 -9.10 -10.10
N THR A 208 -0.74 -7.93 -10.37
CA THR A 208 -1.63 -7.74 -11.52
C THR A 208 -0.88 -7.80 -12.86
N GLU A 209 0.41 -7.55 -12.82
CA GLU A 209 1.33 -7.58 -13.96
C GLU A 209 1.44 -8.95 -14.65
N ASN A 210 1.29 -10.06 -13.93
CA ASN A 210 1.51 -11.40 -14.48
C ASN A 210 0.21 -12.05 -14.96
N PHE A 211 -0.90 -11.31 -14.99
CA PHE A 211 -2.17 -11.79 -15.53
C PHE A 211 -2.05 -12.08 -17.03
N GLY A 212 -2.16 -13.34 -17.41
CA GLY A 212 -2.09 -13.80 -18.81
C GLY A 212 -0.97 -14.80 -19.07
N ILE A 213 0.04 -14.86 -18.20
CA ILE A 213 0.90 -16.04 -18.11
C ILE A 213 0.06 -17.17 -17.48
N ALA A 214 0.25 -18.41 -17.95
CA ALA A 214 -0.46 -19.60 -17.49
C ALA A 214 -0.09 -19.99 -16.04
N ASN A 215 -0.44 -19.11 -15.10
CA ASN A 215 -0.32 -19.27 -13.65
C ASN A 215 -1.46 -20.10 -13.05
#